data_AF-A0A836RKQ9-F1
#
_entry.id   AF-A0A836RKQ9-F1
#
_cell.length_a   1.000
_cell.length_b   1.000
_cell.length_c   1.000
_cell.angle_alpha   90.00
_cell.angle_beta   90.00
_cell.angle_gamma   90.00
#
_symmetry.space_group_name_H-M   'P 1'
#
loop_
_entity.id
_entity.type
_entity.pdbx_description
1 polymer ?
#
loop_
_entity_poly.entity_id
_entity_poly.type
_entity_poly.pdbx_seq_one_letter_code
_entity_poly.pdbx_strand_id
1 'polypeptide(L)' 'MGANVVRTGTAIGASTTVNGEFIIPNVPVGGHTVQVTYIGYIGKEISVLVEADKALVLVVSLGFNVIEGEQVRNLTAN' A
#
# COMPACT_ATOMS: atom_id res chain seq x y z
N MET A 1 9.48 9.85 -6.92
CA MET A 1 8.60 9.69 -5.76
C MET A 1 7.78 8.43 -5.99
N GLY A 2 7.58 7.60 -4.98
CA GLY A 2 6.95 6.27 -5.14
C GLY A 2 5.94 5.97 -4.03
N ALA A 3 5.36 4.77 -4.05
CA ALA A 3 4.44 4.30 -3.02
C ALA A 3 5.15 4.18 -1.66
N ASN A 4 4.42 4.40 -0.58
CA ASN A 4 4.88 4.18 0.78
C ASN A 4 4.51 2.77 1.21
N VAL A 5 5.48 2.02 1.71
CA VAL A 5 5.34 0.66 2.23
C VAL A 5 5.73 0.69 3.71
N VAL A 6 4.76 0.48 4.60
CA VAL A 6 4.97 0.61 6.05
C VAL A 6 4.54 -0.66 6.75
N ARG A 7 5.34 -1.14 7.71
CA ARG A 7 4.90 -2.22 8.59
C ARG A 7 4.02 -1.64 9.70
N THR A 8 2.76 -2.06 9.76
CA THR A 8 1.76 -1.53 10.69
C THR A 8 2.21 -1.66 12.14
N GLY A 9 1.94 -0.64 12.96
CA GLY A 9 2.34 -0.62 14.37
C GLY A 9 3.82 -0.32 14.59
N THR A 10 4.59 0.00 13.55
CA THR A 10 6.00 0.35 13.65
C THR A 10 6.33 1.56 12.78
N ALA A 11 7.46 2.24 13.08
CA ALA A 11 8.00 3.30 12.23
C ALA A 11 8.88 2.75 11.08
N ILE A 12 8.89 1.43 10.87
CA ILE A 12 9.73 0.77 9.87
C ILE A 12 8.97 0.69 8.54
N GLY A 13 9.59 1.19 7.48
CA GLY A 13 9.03 1.18 6.14
C GLY A 13 10.06 1.59 5.08
N ALA A 14 9.60 1.65 3.84
CA ALA A 14 10.36 2.11 2.69
C ALA A 14 9.45 2.84 1.70
N SER A 15 10.01 3.74 0.90
CA SER A 15 9.33 4.28 -0.28
C SER A 15 9.83 3.56 -1.52
N THR A 16 8.95 3.33 -2.50
CA THR A 16 9.35 2.67 -3.75
C THR A 16 10.20 3.59 -4.62
N THR A 17 11.03 2.99 -5.47
CA THR A 17 11.68 3.68 -6.60
C THR A 17 10.65 4.07 -7.66
N VAL A 18 11.10 4.73 -8.74
CA VAL A 18 10.27 5.08 -9.90
C VAL A 18 9.72 3.84 -10.63
N ASN A 19 10.37 2.68 -10.47
CA ASN A 19 9.95 1.41 -11.05
C ASN A 19 9.04 0.60 -10.11
N GLY A 20 8.70 1.12 -8.93
CA GLY A 20 7.88 0.42 -7.93
C GLY A 20 8.64 -0.54 -7.02
N GLU A 21 9.97 -0.61 -7.12
CA GLU A 21 10.81 -1.49 -6.30
C GLU A 21 11.01 -0.91 -4.89
N PHE A 22 11.06 -1.76 -3.86
CA PHE A 22 11.36 -1.36 -2.49
C PHE A 22 12.08 -2.48 -1.73
N ILE A 23 12.81 -2.11 -0.68
CA ILE A 23 13.48 -3.05 0.23
C ILE A 23 13.25 -2.56 1.66
N ILE A 24 12.80 -3.46 2.54
CA ILE A 24 12.74 -3.24 3.99
C ILE A 24 13.76 -4.19 4.64
N PRO A 25 14.93 -3.69 5.07
CA PRO A 25 15.93 -4.56 5.70
C PRO A 25 15.54 -4.91 7.15
N ASN A 26 16.14 -5.99 7.66
CA ASN A 26 16.08 -6.37 9.07
C ASN A 26 14.66 -6.61 9.63
N VAL A 27 13.75 -7.17 8.82
CA VAL A 27 12.43 -7.57 9.30
C VAL A 27 12.57 -8.84 10.15
N PRO A 28 12.15 -8.83 11.44
CA PRO A 28 12.19 -10.02 12.29
C PRO A 28 11.41 -11.19 11.70
N VAL A 29 11.82 -12.41 12.01
CA VAL A 29 11.05 -13.62 11.67
C VAL A 29 9.68 -13.56 12.36
N GLY A 30 8.64 -13.99 11.65
CA GLY A 30 7.27 -14.03 12.15
C GLY A 30 6.26 -13.35 11.24
N GLY A 31 5.01 -13.29 11.72
CA GLY A 31 3.90 -12.65 11.02
C GLY A 31 3.95 -11.14 11.16
N HIS A 32 3.80 -10.43 10.04
CA HIS A 32 3.71 -8.97 9.98
C HIS A 32 2.56 -8.55 9.09
N THR A 33 2.07 -7.33 9.29
CA THR A 33 1.16 -6.68 8.35
C THR A 33 1.86 -5.49 7.73
N VAL A 34 1.80 -5.40 6.40
CA VAL A 34 2.38 -4.33 5.60
C VAL A 34 1.26 -3.54 4.96
N GLN A 35 1.30 -2.22 5.12
CA GLN A 35 0.39 -1.27 4.50
C GLN A 35 1.10 -0.59 3.33
N VAL A 36 0.51 -0.65 2.15
CA VAL A 36 1.01 0.03 0.94
C VAL A 36 0.04 1.15 0.57
N THR A 37 0.57 2.36 0.43
CA THR A 37 -0.23 3.56 0.11
C THR A 37 0.44 4.38 -0.97
N TYR A 38 -0.36 5.00 -1.83
CA TYR A 38 0.12 5.97 -2.81
C TYR A 38 -0.96 7.00 -3.07
N ILE A 39 -0.57 8.25 -3.31
CA ILE A 39 -1.50 9.37 -3.47
C ILE A 39 -2.40 9.09 -4.70
N GLY A 40 -3.72 9.20 -4.51
CA GLY A 40 -4.71 8.93 -5.55
C GLY A 40 -5.14 7.46 -5.67
N TYR A 41 -4.62 6.57 -4.81
CA TYR A 41 -4.96 5.15 -4.81
C TYR A 41 -5.53 4.71 -3.46
N ILE A 42 -6.32 3.64 -3.49
CA ILE A 42 -6.82 2.97 -2.29
C ILE A 42 -5.67 2.19 -1.68
N GLY A 43 -5.33 2.50 -0.42
CA GLY A 43 -4.30 1.79 0.34
C GLY A 43 -4.68 0.33 0.57
N LYS A 44 -3.67 -0.55 0.68
CA LYS A 44 -3.87 -1.99 0.88
C LYS A 44 -3.06 -2.51 2.06
N GLU A 45 -3.68 -3.32 2.89
CA GLU A 45 -3.01 -4.08 3.95
C GLU A 45 -2.80 -5.53 3.54
N ILE A 46 -1.61 -6.06 3.82
CA ILE A 46 -1.18 -7.39 3.40
C ILE A 46 -0.48 -8.07 4.58
N SER A 47 -1.01 -9.21 5.01
CA SER A 47 -0.33 -10.07 5.98
C SER A 47 0.76 -10.88 5.28
N VAL A 48 1.96 -10.87 5.84
CA VAL A 48 3.13 -11.59 5.35
C VAL A 48 3.78 -12.40 6.45
N LEU A 49 4.39 -13.52 6.09
CA LEU A 49 5.18 -14.35 6.98
C LEU A 49 6.65 -14.24 6.56
N VAL A 50 7.49 -13.71 7.43
CA VAL A 50 8.95 -13.67 7.23
C VAL A 50 9.55 -14.91 7.87
N GLU A 51 10.21 -15.73 7.06
CA GLU A 51 10.92 -16.93 7.50
C GLU A 51 12.42 -16.63 7.57
N ALA A 52 13.13 -17.36 8.45
CA ALA A 52 14.59 -17.24 8.54
C ALA A 52 15.26 -17.63 7.21
N ASP A 53 16.31 -16.89 6.84
CA ASP A 53 17.14 -17.12 5.65
C ASP A 53 16.39 -17.16 4.30
N LYS A 54 15.18 -16.61 4.24
CA LYS A 54 14.40 -16.49 3.01
C LYS A 54 14.07 -15.05 2.68
N ALA A 55 14.28 -14.68 1.41
CA ALA A 55 13.77 -13.43 0.88
C ALA A 55 12.28 -13.58 0.54
N LEU A 56 11.46 -12.67 1.04
CA LEU A 56 10.06 -12.54 0.63
C LEU A 56 9.94 -11.49 -0.48
N VAL A 57 9.40 -11.90 -1.62
CA VAL A 57 9.09 -10.99 -2.73
C VAL A 57 7.59 -10.73 -2.73
N LEU A 58 7.21 -9.45 -2.68
CA LEU A 58 5.81 -9.04 -2.67
C LEU A 58 5.53 -8.15 -3.89
N VAL A 59 4.54 -8.55 -4.69
CA VAL A 59 4.02 -7.74 -5.80
C VAL A 59 2.64 -7.22 -5.40
N VAL A 60 2.48 -5.90 -5.38
CA VAL A 60 1.26 -5.23 -4.92
C VAL A 60 0.72 -4.33 -6.02
N SER A 61 -0.52 -4.57 -6.42
CA SER A 61 -1.29 -3.66 -7.27
C SER A 61 -2.29 -2.89 -6.41
N LEU A 62 -2.34 -1.58 -6.57
CA LEU A 62 -3.32 -0.70 -5.93
C LEU A 62 -4.39 -0.30 -6.94
N GLY A 63 -5.64 -0.24 -6.49
CA GLY A 63 -6.74 0.34 -7.27
C GLY A 63 -6.76 1.86 -7.11
N PHE A 64 -7.16 2.59 -8.15
CA PHE A 64 -7.38 4.04 -8.05
C PHE A 64 -8.52 4.35 -7.10
N ASN A 65 -8.41 5.45 -6.38
CA ASN A 65 -9.52 6.00 -5.62
C ASN A 65 -10.41 6.80 -6.59
N VAL A 66 -11.28 6.12 -7.32
CA VAL A 66 -12.33 6.80 -8.08
C VAL A 66 -13.36 7.26 -7.05
N ILE A 67 -13.26 8.51 -6.63
CA ILE A 67 -14.45 9.22 -6.19
C ILE A 67 -15.30 9.28 -7.46
N GLU A 68 -16.27 8.37 -7.61
CA GLU A 68 -17.37 8.60 -8.54
C GLU A 68 -17.90 9.96 -8.14
N GLY A 69 -17.65 10.98 -8.96
CA GLY A 69 -18.24 12.29 -8.75
C GLY A 69 -19.73 12.05 -8.70
N GLU A 70 -20.32 12.08 -7.51
CA GLU A 70 -21.75 12.00 -7.34
C GLU A 70 -22.30 13.14 -8.20
N GLN A 71 -22.92 12.79 -9.33
CA GLN A 71 -23.53 13.80 -10.17
C GLN A 71 -24.61 14.43 -9.32
N VAL A 72 -24.36 15.65 -8.84
CA VAL A 72 -25.39 16.47 -8.19
C VAL A 72 -26.41 16.81 -9.27
N ARG A 73 -27.36 15.90 -9.48
CA ARG A 73 -28.49 16.13 -10.35
C ARG A 73 -29.42 17.07 -9.58
N ASN A 74 -29.21 18.38 -9.75
CA ASN A 74 -30.21 19.37 -9.38
C ASN A 74 -31.48 19.05 -10.17
N LEU A 75 -32.44 18.41 -9.52
CA LEU A 75 -33.80 18.33 -10.00
C LEU A 75 -34.42 19.70 -9.78
N THR A 76 -34.26 20.60 -10.75
CA THR A 76 -35.06 21.82 -10.80
C THR A 76 -36.49 21.41 -11.17
N ALA A 77 -37.42 21.66 -10.25
CA ALA A 77 -38.84 21.46 -10.44
C ALA A 77 -39.38 22.34 -11.58
N ASN A 78 -40.30 21.78 -12.38
CA ASN A 78 -41.47 22.48 -12.92
C ASN A 78 -42.55 21.46 -13.31
#